data_AF-A0A357MN04-F1
#
_entry.id   AF-A0A357MN04-F1
#
_cell.length_a   1.000
_cell.length_b   1.000
_cell.length_c   1.000
_cell.angle_alpha   90.00
_cell.angle_beta   90.00
_cell.angle_gamma   90.00
#
_symmetry.space_group_name_H-M   'P 1'
#
loop_
_entity.id
_entity.type
_entity.pdbx_description
1 polymer ?
#
loop_
_entity_poly.entity_id
_entity_poly.type
_entity_poly.pdbx_seq_one_letter_code
_entity_poly.pdbx_strand_id
1 'polypeptide(L)'
;MAEKPILILTLRRTGGTSLAQFLANLPGSGPFKHEPFNVDRPFGQVHSAFRETQDRTALDRDIAEVMRDHPNVKHCIDNTPYRLSTGLIDFARDAGYRFLVLTRRDNARRLLSLAVAQSTGAWGSRQAAKVYPAIRSGEIKPAPIDIPGLARIMRNDFHNLGVVMTHLRNNRISHEWIVFEDFYGGEAPVEVQARELAGRFGFDIGPDHPLLDTFGKSGGQGTETITGFIPNIDEARAALAEMHS
;
A
#
# COMPACT_ATOMS: atom_id res chain seq x y z
N MET A 1 -19.29 -2.07 20.71
CA MET A 1 -19.64 -1.54 19.38
C MET A 1 -19.35 -2.64 18.36
N ALA A 2 -20.19 -2.83 17.35
CA ALA A 2 -19.90 -3.80 16.30
C ALA A 2 -18.60 -3.39 15.58
N GLU A 3 -17.70 -4.35 15.40
CA GLU A 3 -16.40 -4.16 14.75
C GLU A 3 -16.62 -3.75 13.29
N LYS A 4 -16.21 -2.53 12.94
CA LYS A 4 -16.34 -2.01 11.57
C LYS A 4 -15.09 -2.37 10.76
N PRO A 5 -15.23 -2.99 9.58
CA PRO A 5 -14.10 -3.33 8.73
C PRO A 5 -13.39 -2.07 8.23
N ILE A 6 -12.12 -2.23 7.88
CA ILE A 6 -11.23 -1.14 7.48
C ILE A 6 -10.80 -1.34 6.04
N LEU A 7 -10.92 -0.28 5.23
CA LEU A 7 -10.35 -0.20 3.89
C LEU A 7 -9.18 0.79 3.90
N ILE A 8 -7.97 0.29 3.70
CA ILE A 8 -6.77 1.10 3.50
C ILE A 8 -6.56 1.30 1.99
N LEU A 9 -6.62 2.55 1.55
CA LEU A 9 -6.32 2.98 0.18
C LEU A 9 -4.91 3.56 0.16
N THR A 10 -4.04 3.00 -0.67
CA THR A 10 -2.65 3.45 -0.72
C THR A 10 -1.99 3.18 -2.07
N LEU A 11 -0.76 3.63 -2.26
CA LEU A 11 0.10 3.22 -3.37
C LEU A 11 1.08 2.14 -2.88
N ARG A 12 1.69 1.38 -3.78
CA ARG A 12 2.80 0.50 -3.38
C ARG A 12 3.95 1.33 -2.79
N ARG A 13 4.68 0.72 -1.82
CA ARG A 13 5.87 1.28 -1.15
C ARG A 13 5.65 2.53 -0.29
N THR A 14 4.45 2.67 0.26
CA THR A 14 4.04 3.73 1.21
C THR A 14 4.04 3.30 2.67
N GLY A 15 4.51 2.08 2.98
CA GLY A 15 4.40 1.50 4.34
C GLY A 15 3.05 0.84 4.64
N GLY A 16 2.13 0.78 3.66
CA GLY A 16 0.78 0.22 3.90
C GLY A 16 0.73 -1.23 4.35
N THR A 17 1.75 -2.06 4.04
CA THR A 17 1.81 -3.44 4.55
C THR A 17 2.07 -3.47 6.05
N SER A 18 3.05 -2.71 6.54
CA SER A 18 3.37 -2.63 7.97
C SER A 18 2.18 -2.11 8.76
N LEU A 19 1.51 -1.07 8.23
CA LEU A 19 0.33 -0.51 8.87
C LEU A 19 -0.86 -1.46 8.90
N ALA A 20 -1.14 -2.13 7.79
CA ALA A 20 -2.19 -3.14 7.74
C ALA A 20 -1.91 -4.30 8.72
N GLN A 21 -0.65 -4.70 8.88
CA GLN A 21 -0.26 -5.72 9.85
C GLN A 21 -0.42 -5.24 11.29
N PHE A 22 -0.06 -3.99 11.58
CA PHE A 22 -0.32 -3.40 12.89
C PHE A 22 -1.81 -3.43 13.24
N LEU A 23 -2.66 -2.90 12.34
CA LEU A 23 -4.10 -2.88 12.54
C LEU A 23 -4.69 -4.30 12.65
N ALA A 24 -4.26 -5.25 11.81
CA ALA A 24 -4.72 -6.64 11.86
C ALA A 24 -4.46 -7.33 13.19
N ASN A 25 -3.40 -6.93 13.90
CA ASN A 25 -3.01 -7.51 15.17
C ASN A 25 -3.68 -6.82 16.37
N LEU A 26 -4.41 -5.72 16.17
CA LEU A 26 -5.16 -5.10 17.24
C LEU A 26 -6.25 -6.05 17.75
N PRO A 27 -6.49 -6.10 19.08
CA PRO A 27 -7.55 -6.92 19.64
C PRO A 27 -8.89 -6.58 19.01
N GLY A 28 -9.53 -7.59 18.40
CA GLY A 28 -10.82 -7.42 17.73
C GLY A 28 -10.77 -6.49 16.52
N SER A 29 -9.69 -6.53 15.71
CA SER A 29 -9.69 -5.93 14.36
C SER A 29 -9.84 -6.96 13.23
N GLY A 30 -9.53 -8.24 13.46
CA GLY A 30 -9.55 -9.27 12.43
C GLY A 30 -8.44 -9.15 11.37
N PRO A 31 -8.20 -10.20 10.57
CA PRO A 31 -7.13 -10.23 9.60
C PRO A 31 -7.39 -9.29 8.41
N PHE A 32 -6.31 -8.81 7.78
CA PHE A 32 -6.38 -8.06 6.53
C PHE A 32 -6.18 -8.98 5.31
N LYS A 33 -7.03 -8.80 4.30
CA LYS A 33 -6.74 -9.24 2.93
C LYS A 33 -5.83 -8.21 2.27
N HIS A 34 -4.59 -8.60 2.00
CA HIS A 34 -3.60 -7.73 1.35
C HIS A 34 -3.74 -7.78 -0.16
N GLU A 35 -4.13 -6.64 -0.75
CA GLU A 35 -4.26 -6.41 -2.19
C GLU A 35 -5.03 -7.52 -2.91
N PRO A 36 -6.23 -7.90 -2.42
CA PRO A 36 -6.87 -9.13 -2.86
C PRO A 36 -7.32 -9.09 -4.32
N PHE A 37 -7.46 -7.89 -4.90
CA PHE A 37 -7.84 -7.64 -6.29
C PHE A 37 -6.66 -7.58 -7.28
N ASN A 38 -5.42 -7.83 -6.82
CA ASN A 38 -4.34 -8.08 -7.78
C ASN A 38 -4.63 -9.37 -8.56
N VAL A 39 -4.19 -9.44 -9.82
CA VAL A 39 -4.51 -10.54 -10.75
C VAL A 39 -4.16 -11.92 -10.17
N ASP A 40 -3.07 -12.00 -9.39
CA ASP A 40 -2.54 -13.22 -8.76
C ASP A 40 -3.09 -13.50 -7.35
N ARG A 41 -4.14 -12.78 -6.93
CA ARG A 41 -4.68 -12.80 -5.55
C ARG A 41 -6.11 -13.34 -5.50
N PRO A 42 -6.67 -13.62 -4.30
CA PRO A 42 -7.93 -14.35 -4.16
C PRO A 42 -9.14 -13.73 -4.87
N PHE A 43 -9.13 -12.42 -5.15
CA PHE A 43 -10.17 -11.71 -5.89
C PHE A 43 -9.67 -11.20 -7.26
N GLY A 44 -8.55 -11.73 -7.75
CA GLY A 44 -7.94 -11.36 -9.03
C GLY A 44 -8.83 -11.65 -10.24
N GLN A 45 -9.74 -12.61 -10.13
CA GLN A 45 -10.76 -12.88 -11.14
C GLN A 45 -11.66 -11.67 -11.41
N VAL A 46 -11.98 -10.86 -10.40
CA VAL A 46 -12.79 -9.64 -10.56
C VAL A 46 -12.03 -8.61 -11.41
N HIS A 47 -10.73 -8.46 -11.15
CA HIS A 47 -9.84 -7.62 -11.94
C HIS A 47 -9.77 -8.12 -13.39
N SER A 48 -9.47 -9.41 -13.59
CA SER A 48 -9.34 -9.99 -14.93
C SER A 48 -10.63 -9.88 -15.74
N ALA A 49 -11.78 -10.24 -15.15
CA ALA A 49 -13.08 -10.13 -15.80
C ALA A 49 -13.40 -8.69 -16.20
N PHE A 50 -13.19 -7.73 -15.29
CA PHE A 50 -13.41 -6.32 -15.60
C PHE A 50 -12.48 -5.79 -16.70
N ARG A 51 -11.22 -6.23 -16.72
CA ARG A 51 -10.28 -5.85 -17.79
C ARG A 51 -10.75 -6.29 -19.16
N GLU A 52 -11.34 -7.48 -19.25
CA GLU A 52 -11.85 -8.03 -20.50
C GLU A 52 -13.16 -7.38 -20.95
N THR A 53 -14.12 -7.23 -20.04
CA THR A 53 -15.49 -6.80 -20.41
C THR A 53 -15.70 -5.29 -20.32
N GLN A 54 -14.95 -4.61 -19.46
CA GLN A 54 -15.20 -3.21 -19.04
C GLN A 54 -16.63 -2.98 -18.52
N ASP A 55 -17.37 -4.04 -18.13
CA ASP A 55 -18.74 -3.95 -17.66
C ASP A 55 -18.77 -3.49 -16.20
N ARG A 56 -19.30 -2.28 -15.99
CA ARG A 56 -19.40 -1.67 -14.64
C ARG A 56 -20.43 -2.39 -13.77
N THR A 57 -21.56 -2.83 -14.33
CA THR A 57 -22.61 -3.49 -13.56
C THR A 57 -22.13 -4.86 -13.08
N ALA A 58 -21.42 -5.59 -13.94
CA ALA A 58 -20.78 -6.85 -13.56
C ALA A 58 -19.71 -6.62 -12.48
N LEU A 59 -18.86 -5.60 -12.64
CA LEU A 59 -17.83 -5.25 -11.64
C LEU A 59 -18.43 -5.01 -10.25
N ASP A 60 -19.48 -4.21 -10.15
CA ASP A 60 -20.09 -3.86 -8.87
C ASP A 60 -20.72 -5.09 -8.20
N ARG A 61 -21.37 -5.97 -8.97
CA ARG A 61 -21.88 -7.27 -8.49
C ARG A 61 -20.76 -8.17 -7.99
N ASP A 62 -19.69 -8.31 -8.77
CA ASP A 62 -18.59 -9.23 -8.46
C ASP A 62 -17.80 -8.74 -7.23
N ILE A 63 -17.63 -7.42 -7.06
CA ILE A 63 -17.10 -6.82 -5.82
C ILE A 63 -17.98 -7.18 -4.63
N ALA A 64 -19.30 -7.00 -4.73
CA ALA A 64 -20.22 -7.30 -3.65
C ALA A 64 -20.18 -8.79 -3.24
N GLU A 65 -20.06 -9.69 -4.22
CA GLU A 65 -19.93 -11.12 -3.98
C GLU A 65 -18.67 -11.46 -3.20
N VAL A 66 -17.49 -11.02 -3.66
CA VAL A 66 -16.22 -11.38 -3.00
C VAL A 66 -16.00 -10.67 -1.67
N MET A 67 -16.69 -9.54 -1.44
CA MET A 67 -16.61 -8.77 -0.21
C MET A 67 -17.74 -9.08 0.79
N ARG A 68 -18.57 -10.10 0.54
CA ARG A 68 -19.74 -10.47 1.36
C ARG A 68 -19.48 -10.64 2.87
N ASP A 69 -18.30 -11.12 3.23
CA ASP A 69 -17.91 -11.37 4.63
C ASP A 69 -17.25 -10.15 5.29
N HIS A 70 -17.31 -9.01 4.61
CA HIS A 70 -16.79 -7.72 5.05
C HIS A 70 -15.33 -7.75 5.58
N PRO A 71 -14.36 -8.29 4.82
CA PRO A 71 -12.99 -8.38 5.30
C PRO A 71 -12.33 -7.01 5.40
N ASN A 72 -11.35 -6.84 6.31
CA ASN A 72 -10.44 -5.70 6.20
C ASN A 72 -9.60 -5.84 4.95
N VAL A 73 -9.38 -4.73 4.24
CA VAL A 73 -8.68 -4.72 2.96
C VAL A 73 -7.60 -3.66 2.95
N LYS A 74 -6.40 -4.05 2.51
CA LYS A 74 -5.38 -3.11 2.04
C LYS A 74 -5.39 -3.11 0.52
N HIS A 75 -5.75 -2.00 -0.10
CA HIS A 75 -5.87 -1.85 -1.54
C HIS A 75 -4.82 -0.87 -2.09
N CYS A 76 -4.01 -1.35 -3.03
CA CYS A 76 -3.02 -0.52 -3.74
C CYS A 76 -3.64 0.03 -5.04
N ILE A 77 -3.95 1.32 -5.07
CA ILE A 77 -4.70 1.97 -6.15
C ILE A 77 -3.90 2.09 -7.46
N ASP A 78 -2.59 1.88 -7.40
CA ASP A 78 -1.67 1.89 -8.55
C ASP A 78 -1.53 0.52 -9.23
N ASN A 79 -2.14 -0.53 -8.67
CA ASN A 79 -2.03 -1.89 -9.21
C ASN A 79 -3.32 -2.45 -9.80
N THR A 80 -4.40 -1.66 -9.78
CA THR A 80 -5.71 -2.03 -10.33
C THR A 80 -6.31 -0.89 -11.15
N PRO A 81 -7.23 -1.16 -12.10
CA PRO A 81 -7.97 -0.11 -12.80
C PRO A 81 -8.68 0.82 -11.81
N TYR A 82 -8.66 2.14 -12.05
CA TYR A 82 -9.27 3.11 -11.13
C TYR A 82 -10.77 2.84 -10.91
N ARG A 83 -11.47 2.29 -11.91
CA ARG A 83 -12.89 1.93 -11.82
C ARG A 83 -13.13 0.86 -10.76
N LEU A 84 -12.23 -0.12 -10.63
CA LEU A 84 -12.25 -1.11 -9.56
C LEU A 84 -12.06 -0.43 -8.20
N SER A 85 -11.09 0.48 -8.07
CA SER A 85 -10.89 1.24 -6.84
C SER A 85 -12.14 2.04 -6.44
N THR A 86 -12.81 2.71 -7.39
CA THR A 86 -14.05 3.46 -7.09
C THR A 86 -15.22 2.55 -6.72
N GLY A 87 -15.42 1.42 -7.42
CA GLY A 87 -16.47 0.46 -7.07
C GLY A 87 -16.25 -0.18 -5.70
N LEU A 88 -14.99 -0.46 -5.33
CA LEU A 88 -14.64 -0.94 -3.99
C LEU A 88 -14.94 0.11 -2.92
N ILE A 89 -14.68 1.39 -3.20
CA ILE A 89 -15.00 2.50 -2.28
C ILE A 89 -16.52 2.61 -2.11
N ASP A 90 -17.30 2.52 -3.19
CA ASP A 90 -18.76 2.58 -3.16
C ASP A 90 -19.33 1.45 -2.31
N PHE A 91 -18.91 0.20 -2.56
CA PHE A 91 -19.28 -0.95 -1.73
C PHE A 91 -18.91 -0.73 -0.25
N ALA A 92 -17.66 -0.35 0.03
CA ALA A 92 -17.17 -0.19 1.38
C ALA A 92 -17.93 0.91 2.15
N ARG A 93 -18.32 2.00 1.47
CA ARG A 93 -19.15 3.06 2.04
C ARG A 93 -20.49 2.49 2.47
N ASP A 94 -21.16 1.77 1.58
CA ASP A 94 -22.51 1.25 1.80
C ASP A 94 -22.52 0.14 2.88
N ALA A 95 -21.42 -0.62 2.98
CA ALA A 95 -21.20 -1.61 4.02
C ALA A 95 -20.66 -1.02 5.35
N GLY A 96 -20.50 0.30 5.46
CA GLY A 96 -20.14 0.98 6.71
C GLY A 96 -18.66 0.83 7.12
N TYR A 97 -17.76 0.64 6.17
CA TYR A 97 -16.32 0.55 6.42
C TYR A 97 -15.76 1.86 6.96
N ARG A 98 -14.64 1.75 7.68
CA ARG A 98 -13.78 2.88 8.01
C ARG A 98 -12.67 2.99 6.97
N PHE A 99 -12.41 4.21 6.53
CA PHE A 99 -11.46 4.47 5.45
C PHE A 99 -10.16 5.05 6.00
N LEU A 100 -9.05 4.53 5.50
CA LEU A 100 -7.72 5.09 5.71
C LEU A 100 -7.07 5.35 4.36
N VAL A 101 -6.63 6.57 4.12
CA VAL A 101 -5.81 6.93 2.96
C VAL A 101 -4.38 7.11 3.45
N LEU A 102 -3.46 6.30 2.92
CA LEU A 102 -2.03 6.41 3.20
C LEU A 102 -1.28 6.86 1.95
N THR A 103 -0.73 8.07 1.99
CA THR A 103 0.08 8.63 0.92
C THR A 103 1.55 8.73 1.33
N ARG A 104 2.41 9.09 0.39
CA ARG A 104 3.83 9.37 0.62
C ARG A 104 4.23 10.60 -0.16
N ARG A 105 4.76 11.62 0.53
CA ARG A 105 5.13 12.92 -0.04
C ARG A 105 6.35 12.79 -0.94
N ASP A 106 7.36 12.04 -0.50
CA ASP A 106 8.59 11.79 -1.26
C ASP A 106 8.36 10.70 -2.31
N ASN A 107 7.77 11.10 -3.43
CA ASN A 107 7.41 10.19 -4.51
C ASN A 107 8.65 9.63 -5.23
N ALA A 108 9.76 10.38 -5.27
CA ALA A 108 11.03 9.92 -5.85
C ALA A 108 11.58 8.73 -5.07
N ARG A 109 11.74 8.87 -3.74
CA ARG A 109 12.21 7.76 -2.90
C ARG A 109 11.23 6.59 -2.91
N ARG A 110 9.92 6.84 -3.00
CA ARG A 110 8.91 5.78 -3.16
C ARG A 110 9.12 5.00 -4.46
N LEU A 111 9.26 5.69 -5.60
CA LEU A 111 9.44 5.06 -6.90
C LEU A 111 10.78 4.34 -7.00
N LEU A 112 11.86 4.90 -6.45
CA LEU A 112 13.13 4.20 -6.34
C LEU A 112 12.96 2.90 -5.54
N SER A 113 12.26 2.94 -4.41
CA SER A 113 11.99 1.75 -3.61
C SER A 113 11.14 0.72 -4.35
N LEU A 114 10.22 1.15 -5.21
CA LEU A 114 9.44 0.28 -6.08
C LEU A 114 10.32 -0.36 -7.16
N ALA A 115 11.16 0.44 -7.82
CA ALA A 115 12.09 -0.01 -8.85
C ALA A 115 13.08 -1.05 -8.29
N VAL A 116 13.63 -0.83 -7.08
CA VAL A 116 14.49 -1.81 -6.42
C VAL A 116 13.73 -3.10 -6.11
N ALA A 117 12.49 -3.02 -5.63
CA ALA A 117 11.68 -4.22 -5.36
C ALA A 117 11.38 -5.01 -6.64
N GLN A 118 11.14 -4.34 -7.76
CA GLN A 118 10.94 -4.97 -9.07
C GLN A 118 12.22 -5.59 -9.62
N SER A 119 13.34 -4.86 -9.54
CA SER A 119 14.67 -5.31 -10.00
C SER A 119 15.18 -6.53 -9.24
N THR A 120 14.95 -6.57 -7.92
CA THR A 120 15.46 -7.63 -7.04
C THR A 120 14.44 -8.73 -6.75
N GLY A 121 13.15 -8.51 -7.02
CA GLY A 121 12.06 -9.39 -6.56
C GLY A 121 11.79 -9.34 -5.04
N ALA A 122 12.47 -8.47 -4.29
CA ALA A 122 12.31 -8.36 -2.84
C ALA A 122 11.23 -7.31 -2.46
N TRP A 123 9.99 -7.77 -2.28
CA TRP A 123 8.85 -6.90 -1.95
C TRP A 123 8.67 -6.62 -0.45
N GLY A 124 9.26 -7.46 0.41
CA GLY A 124 9.10 -7.45 1.86
C GLY A 124 10.39 -7.86 2.59
N SER A 125 10.46 -7.62 3.90
CA SER A 125 11.63 -7.99 4.73
C SER A 125 11.94 -9.49 4.67
N ARG A 126 10.92 -10.35 4.65
CA ARG A 126 11.08 -11.81 4.49
C ARG A 126 11.71 -12.19 3.14
N GLN A 127 11.31 -11.56 2.04
CA GLN A 127 11.94 -11.80 0.74
C GLN A 127 13.35 -11.21 0.69
N ALA A 128 13.55 -10.00 1.21
CA ALA A 128 14.85 -9.35 1.27
C ALA A 128 15.88 -10.21 2.02
N ALA A 129 15.51 -10.78 3.17
CA ALA A 129 16.36 -11.68 3.95
C ALA A 129 16.81 -12.93 3.17
N LYS A 130 16.01 -13.40 2.19
CA LYS A 130 16.34 -14.55 1.33
C LYS A 130 17.14 -14.15 0.11
N VAL A 131 16.75 -13.07 -0.57
CA VAL A 131 17.26 -12.71 -1.90
C VAL A 131 18.55 -11.88 -1.82
N TYR A 132 18.67 -10.99 -0.83
CA TYR A 132 19.83 -10.09 -0.75
C TYR A 132 21.16 -10.81 -0.54
N PRO A 133 21.26 -11.89 0.27
CA PRO A 133 22.49 -12.67 0.37
C PRO A 133 22.95 -13.24 -0.99
N ALA A 134 22.02 -13.78 -1.79
CA ALA A 134 22.30 -14.35 -3.11
C ALA A 134 22.71 -13.27 -4.14
N ILE A 135 22.16 -12.06 -4.02
CA ILE A 135 22.63 -10.93 -4.83
C ILE A 135 24.06 -10.54 -4.44
N ARG A 136 24.36 -10.44 -3.14
CA ARG A 136 25.69 -10.06 -2.65
C ARG A 136 26.76 -11.09 -2.99
N SER A 137 26.40 -12.39 -3.03
CA SER A 137 27.31 -13.45 -3.47
C SER A 137 27.50 -13.50 -5.00
N GLY A 138 26.68 -12.76 -5.76
CA GLY A 138 26.68 -12.79 -7.23
C GLY A 138 25.92 -13.96 -7.85
N GLU A 139 25.25 -14.79 -7.04
CA GLU A 139 24.39 -15.89 -7.52
C GLU A 139 23.17 -15.36 -8.29
N ILE A 140 22.58 -14.26 -7.81
CA ILE A 140 21.49 -13.55 -8.46
C ILE A 140 21.98 -12.19 -8.93
N LYS A 141 21.75 -11.86 -10.19
CA LYS A 141 22.00 -10.51 -10.72
C LYS A 141 20.67 -9.75 -10.84
N PRO A 142 20.50 -8.62 -10.14
CA PRO A 142 19.30 -7.79 -10.29
C PRO A 142 19.13 -7.31 -11.73
N ALA A 143 17.89 -7.23 -12.19
CA ALA A 143 17.58 -6.65 -13.49
C ALA A 143 17.82 -5.12 -13.49
N PRO A 144 18.17 -4.49 -14.62
CA PRO A 144 18.19 -3.04 -14.71
C PRO A 144 16.80 -2.44 -14.47
N ILE A 145 16.76 -1.21 -13.96
CA ILE A 145 15.54 -0.43 -13.75
C ILE A 145 15.02 0.08 -15.10
N ASP A 146 13.72 -0.10 -15.35
CA ASP A 146 12.99 0.51 -16.48
C ASP A 146 12.74 2.01 -16.21
N ILE A 147 13.78 2.83 -16.45
CA ILE A 147 13.74 4.28 -16.26
C ILE A 147 12.62 4.94 -17.10
N PRO A 148 12.44 4.63 -18.40
CA PRO A 148 11.31 5.16 -19.18
C PRO A 148 9.95 4.83 -18.57
N GLY A 149 9.82 3.64 -17.96
CA GLY A 149 8.63 3.21 -17.24
C GLY A 149 8.29 4.04 -16.00
N LEU A 150 9.29 4.60 -15.30
CA LEU A 150 9.09 5.33 -14.04
C LEU A 150 8.21 6.57 -14.21
N ALA A 151 8.43 7.36 -15.26
CA ALA A 151 7.62 8.55 -15.54
C ALA A 151 6.15 8.19 -15.80
N ARG A 152 5.90 7.07 -16.49
CA ARG A 152 4.54 6.56 -16.74
C ARG A 152 3.89 6.10 -15.43
N ILE A 153 4.60 5.37 -14.58
CA ILE A 153 4.11 4.96 -13.26
C ILE A 153 3.76 6.20 -12.43
N MET A 154 4.65 7.20 -12.39
CA MET A 154 4.43 8.43 -11.64
C MET A 154 3.14 9.15 -12.07
N ARG A 155 2.94 9.33 -13.37
CA ARG A 155 1.72 9.97 -13.90
C ARG A 155 0.46 9.17 -13.55
N ASN A 156 0.51 7.84 -13.67
CA ASN A 156 -0.61 6.98 -13.32
C ASN A 156 -0.92 7.02 -11.83
N ASP A 157 0.10 7.08 -10.97
CA ASP A 157 -0.07 7.17 -9.51
C ASP A 157 -0.77 8.47 -9.12
N PHE A 158 -0.34 9.60 -9.70
CA PHE A 158 -1.01 10.89 -9.47
C PHE A 158 -2.44 10.90 -10.02
N HIS A 159 -2.66 10.34 -11.21
CA HIS A 159 -3.99 10.23 -11.78
C HIS A 159 -4.93 9.39 -10.89
N ASN A 160 -4.50 8.17 -10.53
CA ASN A 160 -5.31 7.25 -9.72
C ASN A 160 -5.57 7.81 -8.31
N LEU A 161 -4.57 8.42 -7.68
CA LEU A 161 -4.75 9.09 -6.40
C LEU A 161 -5.72 10.27 -6.52
N GLY A 162 -5.58 11.09 -7.56
CA GLY A 162 -6.49 12.21 -7.83
C GLY A 162 -7.93 11.75 -8.02
N VAL A 163 -8.15 10.66 -8.76
CA VAL A 163 -9.47 10.04 -8.95
C VAL A 163 -10.04 9.57 -7.61
N VAL A 164 -9.27 8.83 -6.81
CA VAL A 164 -9.70 8.30 -5.52
C VAL A 164 -10.05 9.43 -4.54
N MET A 165 -9.18 10.44 -4.41
CA MET A 165 -9.41 11.58 -3.53
C MET A 165 -10.63 12.40 -3.96
N THR A 166 -10.80 12.60 -5.27
CA THR A 166 -11.99 13.27 -5.82
C THR A 166 -13.25 12.47 -5.54
N HIS A 167 -13.21 11.14 -5.70
CA HIS A 167 -14.33 10.26 -5.41
C HIS A 167 -14.74 10.29 -3.95
N LEU A 168 -13.78 10.19 -3.02
CA LEU A 168 -14.04 10.30 -1.57
C LEU A 168 -14.68 11.65 -1.22
N ARG A 169 -14.14 12.76 -1.75
CA ARG A 169 -14.63 14.10 -1.49
C ARG A 169 -16.04 14.33 -2.05
N ASN A 170 -16.28 13.98 -3.31
CA ASN A 170 -17.56 14.22 -3.97
C ASN A 170 -18.69 13.40 -3.33
N ASN A 171 -18.36 12.22 -2.79
CA ASN A 171 -19.31 11.36 -2.09
C ASN A 171 -19.33 11.61 -0.56
N ARG A 172 -18.62 12.63 -0.05
CA ARG A 172 -18.55 13.00 1.37
C ARG A 172 -18.20 11.82 2.29
N ILE A 173 -17.28 10.97 1.84
CA ILE A 173 -16.82 9.80 2.59
C ILE A 173 -15.76 10.24 3.61
N SER A 174 -16.07 10.08 4.89
CA SER A 174 -15.11 10.33 5.98
C SER A 174 -13.96 9.33 5.91
N HIS A 175 -12.73 9.82 6.01
CA HIS A 175 -11.53 9.00 5.98
C HIS A 175 -10.44 9.64 6.83
N GLU A 176 -9.63 8.78 7.45
CA GLU A 176 -8.36 9.20 8.02
C GLU A 176 -7.34 9.35 6.89
N TRP A 177 -6.62 10.46 6.85
CA TRP A 177 -5.54 10.66 5.88
C TRP A 177 -4.22 10.79 6.62
N ILE A 178 -3.30 9.88 6.33
CA ILE A 178 -1.93 9.86 6.86
C ILE A 178 -0.91 9.98 5.73
N VAL A 179 0.17 10.69 6.02
CA VAL A 179 1.33 10.83 5.14
C VAL A 179 2.48 10.03 5.73
N PHE A 180 3.13 9.19 4.92
CA PHE A 180 4.20 8.31 5.36
C PHE A 180 5.28 9.03 6.15
N GLU A 181 5.78 10.16 5.64
CA GLU A 181 6.85 10.93 6.26
C GLU A 181 6.44 11.44 7.66
N ASP A 182 5.20 11.93 7.78
CA ASP A 182 4.69 12.47 9.03
C ASP A 182 4.43 11.32 10.03
N PHE A 183 3.94 10.16 9.55
CA PHE A 183 3.59 9.02 10.38
C PHE A 183 4.78 8.17 10.86
N TYR A 184 5.73 7.89 9.97
CA TYR A 184 6.88 7.02 10.26
C TYR A 184 8.16 7.78 10.60
N GLY A 185 8.23 9.07 10.26
CA GLY A 185 9.42 9.91 10.47
C GLY A 185 9.10 11.29 11.06
N GLY A 186 7.90 11.47 11.61
CA GLY A 186 7.50 12.71 12.27
C GLY A 186 8.18 12.92 13.63
N GLU A 187 7.85 14.04 14.28
CA GLU A 187 8.43 14.42 15.58
C GLU A 187 8.07 13.43 16.69
N ALA A 188 6.84 12.90 16.67
CA ALA A 188 6.39 11.90 17.62
C ALA A 188 6.86 10.49 17.20
N PRO A 189 7.30 9.65 18.16
CA PRO A 189 7.60 8.25 17.90
C PRO A 189 6.43 7.53 17.22
N VAL A 190 6.74 6.63 16.29
CA VAL A 190 5.75 5.93 15.47
C VAL A 190 4.74 5.14 16.33
N GLU A 191 5.16 4.69 17.51
CA GLU A 191 4.34 4.00 18.50
C GLU A 191 3.23 4.91 19.05
N VAL A 192 3.55 6.18 19.31
CA VAL A 192 2.57 7.19 19.76
C VAL A 192 1.56 7.43 18.65
N GLN A 193 2.04 7.64 17.43
CA GLN A 193 1.19 7.89 16.26
C GLN A 193 0.29 6.69 15.93
N ALA A 194 0.82 5.46 16.05
CA ALA A 194 0.09 4.22 15.84
C ALA A 194 -1.02 4.04 16.88
N ARG A 195 -0.75 4.36 18.15
CA ARG A 195 -1.76 4.34 19.22
C ARG A 195 -2.87 5.35 18.98
N GLU A 196 -2.52 6.59 18.62
CA GLU A 196 -3.52 7.63 18.30
C GLU A 196 -4.38 7.25 17.10
N LEU A 197 -3.78 6.66 16.07
CA LEU A 197 -4.52 6.12 14.93
C LEU A 197 -5.47 5.00 15.38
N ALA A 198 -4.99 4.03 16.16
CA ALA A 198 -5.82 2.95 16.70
C ALA A 198 -7.01 3.51 17.49
N GLY A 199 -6.80 4.53 18.33
CA GLY A 199 -7.86 5.23 19.06
C GLY A 199 -8.91 5.90 18.17
N ARG A 200 -8.51 6.51 17.04
CA ARG A 200 -9.45 7.04 16.04
C ARG A 200 -10.29 5.94 15.37
N PHE A 201 -9.72 4.74 15.22
CA PHE A 201 -10.45 3.52 14.87
C PHE A 201 -11.05 2.82 16.09
N GLY A 202 -11.28 3.51 17.22
CA GLY A 202 -12.00 2.97 18.37
C GLY A 202 -11.35 1.75 19.04
N PHE A 203 -10.06 1.50 18.79
CA PHE A 203 -9.28 0.51 19.50
C PHE A 203 -8.62 1.16 20.70
N ASP A 204 -8.79 0.54 21.87
CA ASP A 204 -8.16 1.00 23.10
C ASP A 204 -6.96 0.12 23.42
N ILE A 205 -5.75 0.67 23.23
CA ILE A 205 -4.50 0.01 23.59
C ILE A 205 -3.66 0.95 24.47
N GLY A 206 -3.11 0.39 25.55
CA GLY A 206 -2.22 1.11 26.44
C GLY A 206 -0.90 1.52 25.77
N PRO A 207 -0.18 2.53 26.32
CA PRO A 207 1.11 2.99 25.79
C PRO A 207 2.19 1.89 25.80
N ASP A 208 2.10 0.93 26.72
CA ASP A 208 3.07 -0.17 26.87
C ASP A 208 2.64 -1.44 26.13
N HIS A 209 1.65 -1.34 25.22
CA HIS A 209 1.14 -2.51 24.51
C HIS A 209 2.24 -3.13 23.62
N PRO A 210 2.56 -4.44 23.71
CA PRO A 210 3.68 -5.07 22.99
C PRO A 210 3.66 -4.91 21.46
N LEU A 211 2.47 -4.74 20.89
CA LEU A 211 2.31 -4.45 19.45
C LEU A 211 2.93 -3.12 19.03
N LEU A 212 2.92 -2.12 19.92
CA LEU A 212 3.51 -0.81 19.63
C LEU A 212 5.03 -0.94 19.53
N ASP A 213 5.67 -1.61 20.49
CA ASP A 213 7.11 -1.90 20.46
C ASP A 213 7.50 -2.73 19.22
N THR A 214 6.70 -3.75 18.89
CA THR A 214 6.92 -4.56 17.68
C THR A 214 6.81 -3.70 16.42
N PHE A 215 5.82 -2.81 16.36
CA PHE A 215 5.60 -1.93 15.21
C PHE A 215 6.74 -0.92 15.04
N GLY A 216 7.19 -0.29 16.13
CA GLY A 216 8.34 0.60 16.15
C GLY A 216 9.65 -0.05 15.70
N LYS A 217 9.84 -1.32 16.08
CA LYS A 217 11.04 -2.10 15.71
C LYS A 217 10.95 -2.75 14.33
N SER A 218 9.80 -2.71 13.67
CA SER A 218 9.59 -3.20 12.30
C SER A 218 10.31 -2.29 11.28
N GLY A 219 11.64 -2.27 11.32
CA GLY A 219 12.49 -1.38 10.53
C GLY A 219 12.40 -1.60 9.02
N GLY A 220 13.07 -0.71 8.29
CA GLY A 220 13.13 -0.73 6.83
C GLY A 220 13.74 -2.01 6.25
N GLN A 221 13.46 -2.29 4.97
CA GLN A 221 13.89 -3.52 4.29
C GLN A 221 15.39 -3.58 3.98
N GLY A 222 16.20 -2.66 4.52
CA GLY A 222 17.64 -2.57 4.22
C GLY A 222 17.95 -2.27 2.75
N THR A 223 17.03 -1.63 2.02
CA THR A 223 17.14 -1.39 0.57
C THR A 223 18.46 -0.75 0.17
N GLU A 224 18.98 0.21 0.93
CA GLU A 224 20.27 0.85 0.61
C GLU A 224 21.42 -0.16 0.49
N THR A 225 21.39 -1.24 1.27
CA THR A 225 22.46 -2.27 1.27
C THR A 225 22.51 -3.13 0.01
N ILE A 226 21.52 -3.02 -0.88
CA ILE A 226 21.47 -3.77 -2.15
C ILE A 226 21.51 -2.88 -3.39
N THR A 227 21.30 -1.57 -3.22
CA THR A 227 21.15 -0.63 -4.35
C THR A 227 22.37 -0.61 -5.26
N GLY A 228 23.58 -0.69 -4.71
CA GLY A 228 24.84 -0.71 -5.49
C GLY A 228 25.05 -1.95 -6.37
N PHE A 229 24.20 -2.98 -6.25
CA PHE A 229 24.24 -4.17 -7.10
C PHE A 229 23.32 -4.07 -8.32
N ILE A 230 22.54 -2.99 -8.45
CA ILE A 230 21.60 -2.77 -9.55
C ILE A 230 22.33 -1.98 -10.66
N PRO A 231 22.38 -2.49 -11.91
CA PRO A 231 23.29 -1.96 -12.93
C PRO A 231 23.18 -0.47 -13.25
N ASN A 232 21.98 0.10 -13.19
CA ASN A 232 21.70 1.48 -13.60
C ASN A 232 21.00 2.29 -12.49
N ILE A 233 21.39 2.05 -11.24
CA ILE A 233 20.76 2.69 -10.07
C ILE A 233 21.00 4.20 -10.01
N ASP A 234 22.17 4.66 -10.42
CA ASP A 234 22.54 6.07 -10.36
C ASP A 234 21.81 6.87 -11.45
N GLU A 235 21.66 6.32 -12.66
CA GLU A 235 20.82 6.90 -13.71
C GLU A 235 19.35 6.95 -13.28
N ALA A 236 18.86 5.92 -12.59
CA ALA A 236 17.50 5.92 -12.06
C ALA A 236 17.30 7.01 -10.98
N ARG A 237 18.29 7.22 -10.10
CA ARG A 237 18.26 8.29 -9.09
C ARG A 237 18.27 9.67 -9.76
N ALA A 238 19.12 9.88 -10.75
CA ALA A 238 19.19 11.13 -11.51
C ALA A 238 17.86 11.44 -12.22
N ALA A 239 17.30 10.46 -12.96
CA ALA A 239 16.04 10.62 -13.66
C ALA A 239 14.86 10.93 -12.70
N LEU A 240 14.83 10.30 -11.52
CA LEU A 240 13.81 10.60 -10.51
C LEU A 240 13.98 11.98 -9.87
N ALA A 241 15.20 12.51 -9.75
CA ALA A 241 15.43 13.86 -9.26
C ALA A 241 14.92 14.92 -10.26
N GLU A 242 15.15 14.73 -11.55
CA GLU A 242 14.65 15.61 -12.62
C GLU A 242 13.11 15.61 -12.74
N MET A 243 12.46 14.49 -12.37
CA MET A 243 11.00 14.40 -12.36
C MET A 243 10.32 15.20 -11.23
N HIS A 244 11.10 15.63 -10.22
CA HIS A 244 10.62 16.38 -9.04
C HIS A 244 10.98 17.86 -9.07
N SER A 245 11.91 18.28 -9.95
CA SER A 245 12.23 19.69 -10.23
C SER A 245 11.19 20.33 -11.15
#